data_AF-A0A5D3BRX9-F1
#
_entry.id   AF-A0A5D3BRX9-F1
#
_cell.length_a   1.000
_cell.length_b   1.000
_cell.length_c   1.000
_cell.angle_alpha   90.00
_cell.angle_beta   90.00
_cell.angle_gamma   90.00
#
_symmetry.space_group_name_H-M   'P 1'
#
loop_
_entity.id
_entity.type
_entity.pdbx_description
1 polymer ?
#
loop_
_entity_poly.entity_id
_entity_poly.type
_entity_poly.pdbx_seq_one_letter_code
_entity_poly.pdbx_strand_id
1 'polypeptide(L)'
;MELPRAGAWRRNNFLLTEGCKGLLYMVLHARVVLDLCEQLEQEISFEQVEGDFDSLSGKWHFEQLGSHHTLLKYSVESRMHKDTFLSEALMEEVVYEDLPSNLCAIRDSIEKRGLKNSFEVLYQGNLEEKSVPRQCNQSNGYMTTVEGVSAINGRASFRPRPKVPGLQRDIEVLKAEVLKFISEHGQEGFMPMRKQLRMHGRVDIEKAITRMGGFRRIASLMNLSLAYKHRKPKGYWDKFDNLQEEEVHKLPMIEENLSSMAKSIERLGIQVEKQQQQQLLLKYIQGMGRRN
;
A
#
# COMPACT_ATOMS: atom_id res chain seq x y z
N MET A 1 3.24 0.24 44.15
CA MET A 1 3.56 0.08 42.72
C MET A 1 2.51 -0.82 42.13
N GLU A 2 1.43 -0.25 41.63
CA GLU A 2 0.37 -1.02 40.97
C GLU A 2 0.76 -1.25 39.51
N LEU A 3 0.72 -2.50 39.07
CA LEU A 3 0.91 -2.90 37.68
C LEU A 3 -0.27 -2.37 36.85
N PRO A 4 -0.04 -1.81 35.64
CA PRO A 4 -1.14 -1.35 34.81
C PRO A 4 -1.93 -2.56 34.28
N ARG A 5 -3.24 -2.54 34.52
CA ARG A 5 -4.20 -3.53 33.99
C ARG A 5 -4.21 -3.47 32.46
N ALA A 6 -4.28 -4.64 31.84
CA ALA A 6 -4.53 -4.79 30.41
C ALA A 6 -5.80 -4.03 30.00
N GLY A 7 -5.70 -3.14 29.00
CA GLY A 7 -6.83 -2.39 28.43
C GLY A 7 -6.94 -0.92 28.83
N ALA A 8 -5.85 -0.27 29.27
CA ALA A 8 -5.88 1.16 29.58
C ALA A 8 -5.93 2.00 28.29
N TRP A 9 -7.11 2.53 27.96
CA TRP A 9 -7.27 3.62 27.00
C TRP A 9 -6.59 4.87 27.55
N ARG A 10 -5.61 5.42 26.84
CA ARG A 10 -5.19 6.80 27.12
C ARG A 10 -6.19 7.73 26.44
N ARG A 11 -6.93 8.49 27.24
CA ARG A 11 -7.77 9.60 26.79
C ARG A 11 -7.06 10.92 27.10
N ASN A 12 -7.34 11.94 26.29
CA ASN A 12 -6.92 13.35 26.45
C ASN A 12 -5.65 13.77 25.69
N ASN A 13 -5.54 13.42 24.40
CA ASN A 13 -4.60 14.06 23.49
C ASN A 13 -5.41 14.84 22.44
N PHE A 14 -5.56 16.15 22.63
CA PHE A 14 -6.16 17.02 21.62
C PHE A 14 -5.14 17.37 20.55
N LEU A 15 -5.45 17.08 19.29
CA LEU A 15 -4.63 17.42 18.15
C LEU A 15 -5.35 18.46 17.28
N LEU A 16 -4.76 19.64 17.15
CA LEU A 16 -5.19 20.61 16.15
C LEU A 16 -4.62 20.20 14.80
N THR A 17 -5.50 20.04 13.82
CA THR A 17 -5.19 19.74 12.43
C THR A 17 -5.70 20.87 11.55
N GLU A 18 -4.85 21.28 10.62
CA GLU A 18 -5.18 22.24 9.57
C GLU A 18 -4.91 21.58 8.23
N GLY A 19 -5.91 21.59 7.36
CA GLY A 19 -5.87 21.05 6.00
C GLY A 19 -6.04 22.18 4.99
N CYS A 20 -5.32 22.07 3.88
CA CYS A 20 -5.47 22.96 2.73
C CYS A 20 -5.41 22.14 1.44
N LYS A 21 -6.39 22.32 0.56
CA LYS A 21 -6.44 21.65 -0.74
C LYS A 21 -6.75 22.63 -1.86
N GLY A 22 -5.86 22.71 -2.84
CA GLY A 22 -6.09 23.47 -4.06
C GLY A 22 -6.83 22.64 -5.10
N LEU A 23 -7.97 23.13 -5.55
CA LEU A 23 -8.70 22.67 -6.73
C LEU A 23 -8.50 23.70 -7.86
N LEU A 24 -8.90 23.35 -9.09
CA LEU A 24 -8.63 24.17 -10.29
C LEU A 24 -9.04 25.64 -10.15
N TYR A 25 -10.15 25.92 -9.45
CA TYR A 25 -10.72 27.27 -9.29
C TYR A 25 -11.02 27.65 -7.84
N MET A 26 -10.63 26.84 -6.86
CA MET A 26 -10.88 27.12 -5.44
C MET A 26 -9.79 26.54 -4.56
N VAL A 27 -9.63 27.09 -3.35
CA VAL A 27 -8.78 26.52 -2.30
C VAL A 27 -9.67 26.24 -1.10
N LEU A 28 -9.65 24.99 -0.63
CA LEU A 28 -10.37 24.55 0.55
C LEU A 28 -9.43 24.60 1.74
N HIS A 29 -9.83 25.31 2.77
CA HIS A 29 -9.19 25.29 4.08
C HIS A 29 -10.13 24.59 5.05
N ALA A 30 -9.57 23.71 5.88
CA ALA A 30 -10.30 23.03 6.93
C ALA A 30 -9.49 23.03 8.22
N ARG A 31 -10.10 23.38 9.34
CA ARG A 31 -9.53 23.29 10.68
C ARG A 31 -10.35 22.31 11.51
N VAL A 32 -9.67 21.40 12.19
CA VAL A 32 -10.29 20.44 13.10
C VAL A 32 -9.43 20.25 14.34
N VAL A 33 -10.07 20.12 15.50
CA VAL A 33 -9.48 19.64 16.74
C VAL A 33 -9.99 18.22 16.97
N LEU A 34 -9.08 17.27 17.06
CA LEU A 34 -9.35 15.86 17.26
C LEU A 34 -9.04 15.46 18.71
N ASP A 35 -9.96 14.75 19.36
CA ASP A 35 -9.66 13.96 20.56
C ASP A 35 -9.18 12.57 20.13
N LEU A 36 -7.97 12.20 20.55
CA LEU A 36 -7.34 10.93 20.24
C LEU A 36 -7.48 9.95 21.40
N CYS A 37 -7.99 8.77 21.09
CA CYS A 37 -8.08 7.63 22.00
C CYS A 37 -7.12 6.53 21.52
N GLU A 38 -6.06 6.28 22.28
CA GLU A 38 -5.09 5.23 21.97
C GLU A 38 -5.30 4.00 22.84
N GLN A 39 -5.44 2.86 22.18
CA GLN A 39 -5.27 1.52 22.73
C GLN A 39 -3.96 0.97 22.19
N LEU A 40 -2.95 0.93 23.07
CA LEU A 40 -1.57 0.59 22.72
C LEU A 40 -1.49 -0.66 21.82
N GLU A 41 -0.76 -0.51 20.71
CA GLU A 41 -0.46 -1.56 19.74
C GLU A 41 -1.68 -2.20 19.04
N GLN A 42 -2.89 -1.67 19.23
CA GLN A 42 -4.13 -2.25 18.69
C GLN A 42 -4.96 -1.26 17.89
N GLU A 43 -5.24 -0.09 18.47
CA GLU A 43 -6.13 0.89 17.86
C GLU A 43 -5.78 2.31 18.26
N ILE A 44 -5.85 3.22 17.30
CA ILE A 44 -5.90 4.66 17.57
C ILE A 44 -7.17 5.17 16.93
N SER A 45 -8.14 5.59 17.73
CA SER A 45 -9.34 6.25 17.25
C SER A 45 -9.26 7.75 17.49
N PHE A 46 -9.96 8.50 16.64
CA PHE A 46 -10.07 9.94 16.77
C PHE A 46 -11.48 10.39 16.48
N GLU A 47 -11.91 11.43 17.18
CA GLU A 47 -13.20 12.07 17.00
C GLU A 47 -13.01 13.58 17.04
N GLN A 48 -13.68 14.29 16.15
CA GLN A 48 -13.70 15.74 16.14
C GLN A 48 -14.47 16.26 17.36
N VAL A 49 -13.83 17.16 18.09
CA VAL A 49 -14.46 17.93 19.17
C VAL A 49 -14.83 19.35 18.72
N GLU A 50 -14.08 19.93 17.79
CA GLU A 50 -14.30 21.26 17.23
C GLU A 50 -13.76 21.30 15.80
N GLY A 51 -14.41 21.99 14.86
CA GLY A 51 -13.89 22.14 13.51
C GLY A 51 -14.94 22.50 12.47
N ASP A 52 -14.51 22.51 11.21
CA ASP A 52 -15.31 22.95 10.08
C ASP A 52 -16.30 21.90 9.54
N PHE A 53 -16.21 20.65 10.02
CA PHE A 53 -17.12 19.56 9.65
C PHE A 53 -18.25 19.44 10.69
N ASP A 54 -19.40 18.89 10.27
CA ASP A 54 -20.49 18.55 11.19
C ASP A 54 -20.10 17.39 12.11
N SER A 55 -19.38 16.40 11.55
CA SER A 55 -18.71 15.37 12.32
C SER A 55 -17.57 14.78 11.51
N LEU A 56 -16.41 14.59 12.14
CA LEU A 56 -15.30 13.83 11.57
C LEU A 56 -14.82 12.82 12.61
N SER A 57 -14.74 11.56 12.23
CA SER A 57 -14.21 10.52 13.11
C SER A 57 -13.47 9.47 12.29
N GLY A 58 -12.64 8.69 12.96
CA GLY A 58 -11.96 7.61 12.31
C GLY A 58 -11.16 6.77 13.28
N LYS A 59 -10.57 5.70 12.75
CA LYS A 59 -9.72 4.81 13.51
C LYS A 59 -8.70 4.11 12.65
N TRP A 60 -7.57 3.86 13.28
CA TRP A 60 -6.48 3.03 12.82
C TRP A 60 -6.54 1.75 13.63
N HIS A 61 -6.63 0.60 12.97
CA HIS A 61 -6.67 -0.69 13.64
C HIS A 61 -5.60 -1.62 13.08
N PHE A 62 -4.88 -2.31 13.96
CA PHE A 62 -3.88 -3.30 13.60
C PHE A 62 -4.44 -4.71 13.77
N GLU A 63 -4.37 -5.50 12.70
CA GLU A 63 -4.70 -6.92 12.71
C GLU A 63 -3.47 -7.74 12.34
N GLN A 64 -3.29 -8.89 13.00
CA GLN A 64 -2.24 -9.82 12.60
C GLN A 64 -2.68 -10.61 11.36
N LEU A 65 -1.88 -10.54 10.29
CA LEU A 65 -2.10 -11.28 9.05
C LEU A 65 -1.04 -12.39 8.92
N GLY A 66 -1.29 -13.50 9.63
CA GLY A 66 -0.35 -14.62 9.72
C GLY A 66 0.86 -14.34 10.63
N SER A 67 1.91 -15.16 10.53
CA SER A 67 3.06 -15.10 11.45
C SER A 67 4.04 -13.96 11.20
N HIS A 68 3.99 -13.33 10.02
CA HIS A 68 5.03 -12.39 9.56
C HIS A 68 4.51 -11.04 9.07
N HIS A 69 3.19 -10.81 9.06
CA HIS A 69 2.62 -9.56 8.53
C HIS A 69 1.60 -8.96 9.51
N THR A 70 1.56 -7.63 9.52
CA THR A 70 0.56 -6.84 10.23
C THR A 70 -0.22 -6.05 9.20
N LEU A 71 -1.55 -6.16 9.27
CA LEU A 71 -2.48 -5.42 8.46
C LEU A 71 -2.88 -4.15 9.21
N LEU A 72 -2.59 -2.99 8.63
CA LEU A 72 -3.08 -1.70 9.10
C LEU A 72 -4.36 -1.35 8.33
N LYS A 73 -5.47 -1.25 9.04
CA LYS A 73 -6.75 -0.77 8.52
C LYS A 73 -6.98 0.65 8.98
N TYR A 74 -7.45 1.50 8.07
CA TYR A 74 -7.84 2.86 8.37
C TYR A 74 -9.26 3.09 7.87
N SER A 75 -10.11 3.65 8.73
CA SER A 75 -11.48 4.04 8.40
C SER A 75 -11.71 5.47 8.84
N VAL A 76 -12.37 6.25 7.99
CA VAL A 76 -12.79 7.63 8.27
C VAL A 76 -14.25 7.75 7.93
N GLU A 77 -14.96 8.55 8.74
CA GLU A 77 -16.32 8.95 8.49
C GLU A 77 -16.38 10.47 8.67
N SER A 78 -16.94 11.15 7.67
CA SER A 78 -17.02 12.61 7.63
C SER A 78 -18.43 13.03 7.22
N ARG A 79 -18.99 14.03 7.89
CA ARG A 79 -20.23 14.71 7.51
C ARG A 79 -19.98 16.21 7.42
N MET A 80 -20.48 16.82 6.35
CA MET A 80 -20.46 18.26 6.17
C MET A 80 -21.77 18.89 6.64
N HIS A 81 -21.71 20.16 7.03
CA HIS A 81 -22.92 20.92 7.27
C HIS A 81 -23.77 20.98 6.00
N LYS A 82 -25.10 20.84 6.14
CA LYS A 82 -26.04 20.83 5.02
C LYS A 82 -26.05 22.12 4.21
N ASP A 83 -25.55 23.20 4.80
CA ASP A 83 -25.48 24.53 4.20
C ASP A 83 -24.18 24.75 3.40
N THR A 84 -23.33 23.72 3.29
CA THR A 84 -22.05 23.80 2.58
C THR A 84 -22.27 23.60 1.08
N PHE A 85 -21.66 24.44 0.25
CA PHE A 85 -21.71 24.35 -1.22
C PHE A 85 -20.94 23.15 -1.81
N LEU A 86 -20.30 22.32 -0.98
CA LEU A 86 -19.47 21.20 -1.41
C LEU A 86 -20.32 19.95 -1.62
N SER A 87 -20.19 19.33 -2.78
CA SER A 87 -20.79 18.03 -3.03
C SER A 87 -20.05 16.93 -2.25
N GLU A 88 -20.76 15.86 -1.91
CA GLU A 88 -20.19 14.69 -1.23
C GLU A 88 -19.03 14.06 -2.01
N ALA A 89 -19.10 14.05 -3.36
CA ALA A 89 -18.04 13.55 -4.22
C ALA A 89 -16.73 14.35 -4.12
N LEU A 90 -16.80 15.69 -4.06
CA LEU A 90 -15.62 16.53 -3.87
C LEU A 90 -15.02 16.32 -2.47
N MET A 91 -15.85 16.06 -1.47
CA MET A 91 -15.39 15.78 -0.12
C MET A 91 -14.64 14.44 -0.04
N GLU A 92 -15.19 13.39 -0.65
CA GLU A 92 -14.54 12.08 -0.69
C GLU A 92 -13.17 12.19 -1.38
N GLU A 93 -13.11 12.88 -2.51
CA GLU A 93 -11.84 13.09 -3.21
C GLU A 93 -10.83 13.84 -2.31
N VAL A 94 -11.23 14.95 -1.68
CA VAL A 94 -10.32 15.75 -0.86
C VAL A 94 -9.84 15.03 0.41
N VAL A 95 -10.71 14.25 1.07
CA VAL A 95 -10.39 13.55 2.33
C VAL A 95 -9.59 12.27 2.07
N TYR A 96 -9.85 11.55 0.98
CA TYR A 96 -9.25 10.24 0.72
C TYR A 96 -8.11 10.23 -0.29
N GLU A 97 -7.90 11.28 -1.10
CA GLU A 97 -6.87 11.30 -2.16
C GLU A 97 -5.47 10.97 -1.63
N ASP A 98 -5.09 11.58 -0.50
CA ASP A 98 -3.74 11.46 0.05
C ASP A 98 -3.56 10.26 0.99
N LEU A 99 -4.67 9.62 1.40
CA LEU A 99 -4.65 8.55 2.38
C LEU A 99 -3.82 7.34 1.93
N PRO A 100 -3.96 6.79 0.71
CA PRO A 100 -3.14 5.64 0.27
C PRO A 100 -1.64 5.94 0.29
N SER A 101 -1.25 7.17 -0.06
CA SER A 101 0.14 7.62 -0.05
C SER A 101 0.67 7.69 1.38
N ASN A 102 -0.09 8.27 2.30
CA ASN A 102 0.24 8.36 3.71
C ASN A 102 0.41 6.96 4.34
N LEU A 103 -0.50 6.03 4.06
CA LEU A 103 -0.40 4.64 4.54
C LEU A 103 0.84 3.93 3.98
N CYS A 104 1.16 4.14 2.70
CA CYS A 104 2.40 3.60 2.11
C CYS A 104 3.65 4.20 2.78
N ALA A 105 3.66 5.50 3.05
CA ALA A 105 4.79 6.17 3.70
C ALA A 105 5.01 5.65 5.13
N ILE A 106 3.94 5.38 5.87
CA ILE A 106 3.99 4.77 7.20
C ILE A 106 4.58 3.36 7.10
N ARG A 107 4.05 2.50 6.21
CA ARG A 107 4.59 1.14 5.97
C ARG A 107 6.08 1.19 5.67
N ASP A 108 6.47 1.98 4.66
CA ASP A 108 7.86 2.07 4.22
C ASP A 108 8.79 2.57 5.34
N SER A 109 8.29 3.45 6.22
CA SER A 109 9.05 3.95 7.38
C SER A 109 9.24 2.89 8.45
N ILE A 110 8.20 2.10 8.73
CA ILE A 110 8.26 0.98 9.69
C ILE A 110 9.20 -0.11 9.16
N GLU A 111 9.08 -0.50 7.90
CA GLU A 111 9.94 -1.51 7.27
C GLU A 111 11.41 -1.08 7.28
N LYS A 112 11.69 0.19 6.99
CA LYS A 112 13.05 0.75 7.10
C LYS A 112 13.58 0.71 8.54
N ARG A 113 12.75 0.94 9.55
CA ARG A 113 13.15 0.81 10.97
C ARG A 113 13.38 -0.65 11.37
N GLY A 114 12.53 -1.57 10.93
CA GLY A 114 12.73 -3.02 11.16
C GLY A 114 14.04 -3.54 10.58
N LEU A 115 14.45 -3.03 9.41
CA LEU A 115 15.74 -3.34 8.79
C LEU A 115 16.93 -2.73 9.56
N LYS A 116 16.76 -1.56 10.20
CA LYS A 116 17.79 -0.96 11.04
C LYS A 116 17.92 -1.68 12.39
N ASN A 117 16.81 -2.04 13.03
CA ASN A 117 16.82 -2.78 14.29
C ASN A 117 17.39 -4.19 14.12
N SER A 118 17.11 -4.87 13.00
CA SER A 118 17.75 -6.17 12.70
C SER A 118 19.23 -6.05 12.35
N PHE A 119 19.68 -4.89 11.84
CA PHE A 119 21.09 -4.60 11.60
C PHE A 119 21.83 -4.24 12.90
N GLU A 120 21.26 -3.44 13.80
CA GLU A 120 21.88 -3.07 15.09
C GLU A 120 22.00 -4.25 16.06
N VAL A 121 21.03 -5.18 16.08
CA VAL A 121 21.13 -6.42 16.89
C VAL A 121 22.31 -7.31 16.47
N LEU A 122 22.79 -7.22 15.23
CA LEU A 122 23.97 -7.96 14.76
C LEU A 122 25.31 -7.30 15.11
N TYR A 123 25.33 -6.03 15.51
CA TYR A 123 26.57 -5.32 15.89
C TYR A 123 26.70 -5.08 17.40
N GLN A 124 25.64 -5.27 18.19
CA GLN A 124 25.68 -5.15 19.65
C GLN A 124 26.13 -6.44 20.38
N GLY A 125 26.50 -7.50 19.64
CA GLY A 125 26.86 -8.80 20.20
C GLY A 125 28.35 -9.08 20.43
N ASN A 126 29.26 -8.15 20.09
CA ASN A 126 30.70 -8.38 20.25
C ASN A 126 31.44 -7.09 20.66
N LEU A 127 31.32 -6.70 21.93
CA LEU A 127 32.32 -5.84 22.56
C LEU A 127 32.33 -6.11 24.07
N GLU A 128 33.01 -7.18 24.47
CA GLU A 128 33.57 -7.28 25.82
C GLU A 128 35.09 -7.35 25.73
N GLU A 129 35.71 -6.47 26.50
CA GLU A 129 37.14 -6.23 26.63
C GLU A 129 37.91 -7.46 27.12
N LYS A 130 39.13 -7.64 26.62
CA LYS A 130 40.25 -8.06 27.48
C LYS A 130 41.59 -7.56 26.96
N SER A 131 42.34 -7.06 27.93
CA SER A 131 43.55 -6.24 27.90
C SER A 131 44.87 -7.01 27.59
N VAL A 132 45.69 -6.44 26.68
CA VAL A 132 47.16 -6.05 26.72
C VAL A 132 48.18 -7.05 27.36
N PRO A 133 49.45 -7.28 26.85
CA PRO A 133 50.37 -6.26 26.32
C PRO A 133 51.37 -6.58 25.17
N ARG A 134 51.83 -5.47 24.56
CA ARG A 134 53.06 -5.15 23.77
C ARG A 134 54.15 -6.24 23.60
N GLN A 135 54.64 -6.41 22.36
CA GLN A 135 55.97 -5.90 21.94
C GLN A 135 56.21 -5.94 20.41
N CYS A 136 57.02 -4.99 19.97
CA CYS A 136 57.54 -4.74 18.62
C CYS A 136 58.61 -5.78 18.22
N ASN A 137 58.71 -6.13 16.92
CA ASN A 137 59.96 -6.06 16.15
C ASN A 137 59.77 -6.33 14.64
N GLN A 138 60.17 -5.32 13.86
CA GLN A 138 60.83 -5.28 12.54
C GLN A 138 60.89 -6.56 11.66
N SER A 139 60.52 -6.43 10.37
CA SER A 139 61.50 -6.29 9.26
C SER A 139 60.85 -6.36 7.85
N ASN A 140 61.37 -5.48 6.97
CA ASN A 140 61.47 -5.44 5.49
C ASN A 140 60.63 -6.39 4.59
N GLY A 141 60.16 -5.99 3.40
CA GLY A 141 60.40 -4.77 2.63
C GLY A 141 59.79 -4.80 1.20
N TYR A 142 60.22 -3.82 0.40
CA TYR A 142 60.13 -3.60 -1.07
C TYR A 142 58.74 -3.30 -1.70
N MET A 143 58.49 -2.03 -2.13
CA MET A 143 58.61 -1.47 -3.52
C MET A 143 57.32 -1.72 -4.36
N THR A 144 56.63 -0.80 -5.05
CA THR A 144 56.93 0.53 -5.63
C THR A 144 55.62 1.17 -6.15
N THR A 145 55.45 2.48 -5.91
CA THR A 145 54.81 3.60 -6.68
C THR A 145 53.68 3.32 -7.70
N VAL A 146 52.63 4.14 -7.91
CA VAL A 146 52.49 5.62 -7.97
C VAL A 146 51.01 6.03 -7.88
N GLU A 147 50.83 7.31 -7.56
CA GLU A 147 49.67 8.19 -7.28
C GLU A 147 48.49 8.26 -8.28
N GLY A 148 47.33 8.74 -7.78
CA GLY A 148 46.27 9.35 -8.61
C GLY A 148 44.87 9.47 -7.97
N VAL A 149 44.66 10.53 -7.18
CA VAL A 149 43.42 11.04 -6.52
C VAL A 149 42.24 11.15 -7.52
N SER A 150 40.95 10.85 -7.25
CA SER A 150 40.00 11.58 -6.38
C SER A 150 38.58 10.96 -6.41
N ALA A 151 37.78 11.34 -5.40
CA ALA A 151 36.37 11.05 -5.08
C ALA A 151 35.41 10.89 -6.29
N ILE A 152 34.24 10.25 -6.22
CA ILE A 152 33.10 10.38 -5.29
C ILE A 152 32.09 9.25 -5.59
N ASN A 153 31.23 8.94 -4.60
CA ASN A 153 29.87 8.40 -4.70
C ASN A 153 29.59 6.99 -4.14
N GLY A 154 28.85 7.01 -3.03
CA GLY A 154 27.61 6.26 -2.88
C GLY A 154 27.77 4.75 -2.85
N ARG A 155 28.08 4.23 -1.67
CA ARG A 155 28.14 2.79 -1.39
C ARG A 155 26.72 2.20 -1.45
N ALA A 156 26.21 1.97 -2.66
CA ALA A 156 25.10 1.07 -2.88
C ALA A 156 25.53 -0.32 -2.41
N SER A 157 24.76 -0.93 -1.51
CA SER A 157 25.01 -2.30 -1.08
C SER A 157 24.80 -3.23 -2.29
N PHE A 158 25.90 -3.54 -2.97
CA PHE A 158 25.94 -4.57 -3.99
C PHE A 158 25.73 -5.92 -3.32
N ARG A 159 24.47 -6.31 -3.09
CA ARG A 159 24.18 -7.75 -3.00
C ARG A 159 24.74 -8.38 -4.28
N PRO A 160 25.54 -9.45 -4.20
CA PRO A 160 26.07 -10.11 -5.39
C PRO A 160 24.90 -10.46 -6.30
N ARG A 161 24.84 -9.79 -7.44
CA ARG A 161 23.79 -10.03 -8.43
C ARG A 161 24.06 -11.43 -8.99
N PRO A 162 23.12 -12.38 -8.94
CA PRO A 162 23.27 -13.63 -9.68
C PRO A 162 23.26 -13.27 -11.16
N LYS A 163 24.46 -13.07 -11.73
CA LYS A 163 24.63 -12.75 -13.14
C LYS A 163 24.63 -14.08 -13.88
N VAL A 164 23.49 -14.44 -14.47
CA VAL A 164 23.44 -15.57 -15.40
C VAL A 164 24.26 -15.19 -16.63
N PRO A 165 25.39 -15.86 -16.92
CA PRO A 165 26.18 -15.58 -18.12
C PRO A 165 25.32 -15.81 -19.36
N GLY A 166 25.40 -14.91 -20.35
CA GLY A 166 24.68 -15.09 -21.62
C GLY A 166 23.22 -14.64 -21.64
N LEU A 167 22.61 -14.27 -20.51
CA LEU A 167 21.17 -13.91 -20.43
C LEU A 167 20.71 -12.81 -21.41
N GLN A 168 21.60 -11.89 -21.78
CA GLN A 168 21.30 -10.78 -22.70
C GLN A 168 21.67 -11.07 -24.16
N ARG A 169 22.26 -12.23 -24.46
CA ARG A 169 22.77 -12.60 -25.78
C ARG A 169 22.08 -13.86 -26.32
N ASP A 170 21.74 -14.79 -25.43
CA ASP A 170 21.08 -16.04 -25.75
C ASP A 170 19.60 -15.97 -25.39
N ILE A 171 18.75 -16.23 -26.38
CA ILE A 171 17.30 -16.18 -26.22
C ILE A 171 16.76 -17.39 -25.45
N GLU A 172 17.42 -18.55 -25.54
CA GLU A 172 16.98 -19.77 -24.86
C GLU A 172 17.29 -19.70 -23.36
N VAL A 173 18.45 -19.12 -23.00
CA VAL A 173 18.79 -18.80 -21.60
C VAL A 173 17.80 -17.81 -21.00
N LEU A 174 17.39 -16.80 -21.78
CA LEU A 174 16.38 -15.84 -21.34
C LEU A 174 15.00 -16.50 -21.13
N LYS A 175 14.57 -17.37 -22.04
CA LYS A 175 13.31 -18.11 -21.90
C LYS A 175 13.30 -18.98 -20.64
N ALA A 176 14.37 -19.74 -20.40
CA ALA A 176 14.49 -20.61 -19.24
C ALA A 176 14.41 -19.80 -17.92
N GLU A 177 15.13 -18.68 -17.83
CA GLU A 177 15.10 -17.82 -16.65
C GLU A 177 13.76 -17.11 -16.45
N VAL A 178 13.08 -16.73 -17.54
CA VAL A 178 11.72 -16.16 -17.47
C VAL A 178 10.71 -17.21 -16.99
N LEU A 179 10.75 -18.45 -17.50
CA LEU A 179 9.89 -19.53 -17.03
C LEU A 179 10.14 -19.87 -15.56
N LYS A 180 11.42 -19.97 -15.17
CA LYS A 180 11.82 -20.16 -13.77
C LYS A 180 11.27 -19.06 -12.87
N PHE A 181 11.35 -17.81 -13.32
CA PHE A 181 10.77 -16.69 -12.59
C PHE A 181 9.24 -16.81 -12.46
N ILE A 182 8.55 -17.23 -13.53
CA ILE A 182 7.10 -17.43 -13.52
C ILE A 182 6.71 -18.53 -12.53
N SER A 183 7.42 -19.66 -12.49
CA SER A 183 7.13 -20.76 -11.57
C SER A 183 7.33 -20.38 -10.10
N GLU A 184 8.28 -19.50 -9.80
CA GLU A 184 8.60 -19.12 -8.41
C GLU A 184 7.75 -17.94 -7.90
N HIS A 185 7.42 -16.96 -8.76
CA HIS A 185 6.86 -15.67 -8.32
C HIS A 185 5.73 -15.13 -9.22
N GLY A 186 5.42 -15.82 -10.32
CA GLY A 186 4.48 -15.36 -11.33
C GLY A 186 3.16 -16.14 -11.35
N GLN A 187 2.39 -15.91 -12.41
CA GLN A 187 1.19 -16.68 -12.75
C GLN A 187 1.48 -17.43 -14.05
N GLU A 188 1.19 -18.73 -14.08
CA GLU A 188 1.44 -19.57 -15.24
C GLU A 188 0.69 -19.05 -16.48
N GLY A 189 1.35 -19.03 -17.63
CA GLY A 189 0.80 -18.52 -18.89
C GLY A 189 0.80 -16.99 -19.05
N PHE A 190 1.20 -16.21 -18.02
CA PHE A 190 1.30 -14.76 -18.09
C PHE A 190 2.74 -14.25 -18.08
N MET A 191 3.01 -13.22 -18.90
CA MET A 191 4.30 -12.57 -18.95
C MET A 191 4.55 -11.74 -17.67
N PRO A 192 5.70 -11.91 -16.98
CA PRO A 192 6.02 -11.15 -15.78
C PRO A 192 6.01 -9.64 -16.00
N MET A 193 5.44 -8.91 -15.05
CA MET A 193 5.44 -7.45 -15.08
C MET A 193 6.82 -6.89 -14.72
N ARG A 194 7.13 -5.73 -15.29
CA ARG A 194 8.36 -4.97 -14.98
C ARG A 194 8.49 -4.67 -13.48
N LYS A 195 7.37 -4.37 -12.82
CA LYS A 195 7.32 -4.13 -11.37
C LYS A 195 7.71 -5.39 -10.58
N GLN A 196 7.19 -6.56 -10.96
CA GLN A 196 7.51 -7.83 -10.30
C GLN A 196 9.00 -8.17 -10.42
N LEU A 197 9.59 -8.04 -11.61
CA LEU A 197 11.03 -8.27 -11.81
C LEU A 197 11.90 -7.35 -10.94
N ARG A 198 11.50 -6.08 -10.77
CA ARG A 198 12.22 -5.11 -9.92
C ARG A 198 12.08 -5.42 -8.44
N MET A 199 10.88 -5.77 -7.97
CA MET A 199 10.65 -6.12 -6.56
C MET A 199 11.48 -7.35 -6.16
N HIS A 200 11.59 -8.35 -7.03
CA HIS A 200 12.40 -9.56 -6.80
C HIS A 200 13.88 -9.40 -7.17
N GLY A 201 14.35 -8.19 -7.48
CA GLY A 201 15.76 -7.91 -7.78
C GLY A 201 16.27 -8.48 -9.11
N ARG A 202 15.40 -9.08 -9.94
CA ARG A 202 15.70 -9.65 -11.27
C ARG A 202 15.69 -8.59 -12.38
N VAL A 203 16.41 -7.50 -12.15
CA VAL A 203 16.57 -6.40 -13.12
C VAL A 203 17.41 -6.85 -14.33
N ASP A 204 18.21 -7.89 -14.18
CA ASP A 204 18.95 -8.57 -15.24
C ASP A 204 18.01 -9.13 -16.32
N ILE A 205 16.93 -9.82 -15.93
CA ILE A 205 15.89 -10.33 -16.84
C ILE A 205 15.18 -9.15 -17.53
N GLU A 206 14.80 -8.10 -16.80
CA GLU A 206 14.19 -6.90 -17.38
C GLU A 206 15.06 -6.30 -18.49
N LYS A 207 16.37 -6.17 -18.21
CA LYS A 207 17.33 -5.61 -19.16
C LYS A 207 17.55 -6.52 -20.36
N ALA A 208 17.61 -7.83 -20.15
CA ALA A 208 17.71 -8.82 -21.22
C ALA A 208 16.48 -8.79 -22.14
N ILE A 209 15.27 -8.80 -21.58
CA ILE A 209 14.03 -8.67 -22.35
C ILE A 209 14.03 -7.37 -23.15
N THR A 210 14.41 -6.25 -22.53
CA THR A 210 14.45 -4.94 -23.22
C THR A 210 15.45 -4.96 -24.38
N ARG A 211 16.62 -5.59 -24.22
CA ARG A 211 17.65 -5.71 -25.25
C ARG A 211 17.23 -6.63 -26.41
N MET A 212 16.44 -7.67 -26.11
CA MET A 212 15.98 -8.67 -27.09
C MET A 212 14.64 -8.31 -27.78
N GLY A 213 14.26 -7.02 -27.76
CA GLY A 213 13.09 -6.51 -28.47
C GLY A 213 11.82 -6.35 -27.63
N GLY A 214 11.93 -6.43 -26.30
CA GLY A 214 10.90 -6.04 -25.35
C GLY A 214 9.90 -7.14 -24.99
N PHE A 215 9.07 -6.83 -23.97
CA PHE A 215 8.16 -7.80 -23.34
C PHE A 215 7.15 -8.42 -24.30
N ARG A 216 6.65 -7.64 -25.27
CA ARG A 216 5.68 -8.13 -26.27
C ARG A 216 6.28 -9.20 -27.17
N ARG A 217 7.49 -8.96 -27.69
CA ARG A 217 8.18 -9.90 -28.58
C ARG A 217 8.50 -11.22 -27.87
N ILE A 218 9.04 -11.13 -26.65
CA ILE A 218 9.36 -12.32 -25.85
C ILE A 218 8.09 -13.08 -25.45
N ALA A 219 7.01 -12.38 -25.09
CA ALA A 219 5.72 -13.01 -24.79
C ALA A 219 5.17 -13.79 -25.99
N SER A 220 5.20 -13.22 -27.20
CA SER A 220 4.80 -13.93 -28.42
C SER A 220 5.67 -15.16 -28.71
N LEU A 221 6.97 -15.10 -28.44
CA LEU A 221 7.88 -16.23 -28.63
C LEU A 221 7.66 -17.37 -27.63
N MET A 222 7.16 -17.05 -26.43
CA MET A 222 6.90 -18.01 -25.36
C MET A 222 5.42 -18.36 -25.23
N ASN A 223 4.59 -17.87 -26.15
CA ASN A 223 3.13 -17.99 -26.12
C ASN A 223 2.50 -17.55 -24.78
N LEU A 224 3.07 -16.51 -24.16
CA LEU A 224 2.59 -15.93 -22.90
C LEU A 224 1.64 -14.77 -23.16
N SER A 225 0.59 -14.66 -22.35
CA SER A 225 -0.34 -13.53 -22.39
C SER A 225 0.22 -12.32 -21.65
N LEU A 226 0.04 -11.12 -22.21
CA LEU A 226 0.38 -9.89 -21.50
C LEU A 226 -0.72 -9.60 -20.47
N ALA A 227 -0.35 -9.45 -19.20
CA ALA A 227 -1.28 -9.15 -18.11
C ALA A 227 -1.90 -7.72 -18.20
N TYR A 228 -1.54 -6.94 -19.21
CA TYR A 228 -2.14 -5.64 -19.51
C TYR A 228 -2.88 -5.68 -20.85
N LYS A 229 -4.05 -5.05 -20.90
CA LYS A 229 -4.78 -4.81 -22.15
C LYS A 229 -3.86 -4.10 -23.15
N HIS A 230 -3.97 -4.43 -24.44
CA HIS A 230 -3.14 -3.84 -25.48
C HIS A 230 -3.09 -2.32 -25.34
N ARG A 231 -1.88 -1.76 -25.21
CA ARG A 231 -1.70 -0.30 -25.27
C ARG A 231 -2.23 0.16 -26.62
N LYS A 232 -3.28 0.97 -26.58
CA LYS A 232 -3.89 1.53 -27.78
C LYS A 232 -2.84 2.31 -28.57
N PRO A 233 -2.85 2.25 -29.91
CA PRO A 233 -1.83 2.88 -30.74
C PRO A 233 -1.75 4.40 -30.49
N LYS A 234 -0.59 4.99 -30.78
CA LYS A 234 -0.37 6.43 -30.61
C LYS A 234 -1.37 7.17 -31.53
N GLY A 235 -2.15 8.09 -30.97
CA GLY A 235 -3.24 8.79 -31.68
C GLY A 235 -4.62 8.12 -31.61
N TYR A 236 -4.77 7.02 -30.85
CA TYR A 236 -6.08 6.40 -30.63
C TYR A 236 -7.04 7.33 -29.87
N TRP A 237 -6.55 8.08 -28.88
CA TRP A 237 -7.35 9.02 -28.08
C TRP A 237 -7.63 10.35 -28.78
N ASP A 238 -6.93 10.65 -29.88
CA ASP A 238 -7.11 11.91 -30.63
C ASP A 238 -8.26 11.82 -31.65
N LYS A 239 -8.86 10.63 -31.82
CA LYS A 239 -10.02 10.41 -32.71
C LYS A 239 -11.30 10.40 -31.90
N PHE A 240 -12.17 11.37 -32.19
CA PHE A 240 -13.47 11.53 -31.52
C PHE A 240 -14.35 10.27 -31.62
N ASP A 241 -14.28 9.55 -32.74
CA ASP A 241 -15.02 8.31 -32.98
C ASP A 241 -14.63 7.18 -32.00
N ASN A 242 -13.35 7.10 -31.62
CA ASN A 242 -12.85 6.09 -30.69
C ASN A 242 -13.28 6.36 -29.24
N LEU A 243 -13.49 7.63 -28.90
CA LEU A 243 -14.00 8.05 -27.59
C LEU A 243 -15.49 7.70 -27.47
N GLN A 244 -16.28 8.01 -28.51
CA GLN A 244 -17.70 7.68 -28.54
C GLN A 244 -17.93 6.16 -28.52
N GLU A 245 -17.20 5.39 -29.31
CA GLU A 245 -17.36 3.94 -29.34
C GLU A 245 -17.00 3.30 -27.99
N GLU A 246 -16.00 3.83 -27.29
CA GLU A 246 -15.61 3.34 -25.96
C GLU A 246 -16.59 3.76 -24.85
N GLU A 247 -17.21 4.93 -24.94
CA GLU A 247 -18.28 5.35 -24.03
C GLU A 247 -19.56 4.54 -24.28
N VAL A 248 -19.99 4.41 -25.54
CA VAL A 248 -21.17 3.63 -25.94
C VAL A 248 -21.04 2.15 -25.55
N HIS A 249 -19.85 1.57 -25.61
CA HIS A 249 -19.66 0.17 -25.23
C HIS A 249 -19.62 -0.05 -23.70
N LYS A 250 -19.34 1.01 -22.92
CA LYS A 250 -19.33 0.98 -21.45
C LYS A 250 -20.70 1.28 -20.84
N LEU A 251 -21.54 2.06 -21.54
CA LEU A 251 -22.88 2.44 -21.05
C LEU A 251 -23.78 1.25 -20.67
N PRO A 252 -23.91 0.17 -21.47
CA PRO A 252 -24.77 -0.97 -21.12
C PRO A 252 -24.28 -1.71 -19.88
N MET A 253 -22.95 -1.82 -19.71
CA MET A 253 -22.36 -2.49 -18.56
C MET A 253 -22.52 -1.66 -17.28
N ILE A 254 -22.45 -0.32 -17.39
CA ILE A 254 -22.72 0.59 -16.28
C ILE A 254 -24.20 0.55 -15.90
N GLU A 255 -25.11 0.57 -16.88
CA GLU A 255 -26.55 0.46 -16.64
C GLU A 255 -26.93 -0.86 -15.96
N GLU A 256 -26.35 -1.99 -16.40
CA GLU A 256 -26.59 -3.30 -15.79
C GLU A 256 -26.07 -3.35 -14.34
N ASN A 257 -24.88 -2.79 -14.08
CA ASN A 257 -24.32 -2.70 -12.74
C ASN A 257 -25.16 -1.81 -11.81
N LEU A 258 -25.63 -0.65 -12.30
CA LEU A 258 -26.53 0.23 -11.55
C LEU A 258 -27.87 -0.47 -11.25
N SER A 259 -28.43 -1.19 -12.23
CA SER A 259 -29.66 -1.97 -12.04
C SER A 259 -29.48 -3.09 -11.01
N SER A 260 -28.34 -3.79 -11.05
CA SER A 260 -27.99 -4.85 -10.10
C SER A 260 -27.82 -4.31 -8.67
N MET A 261 -27.18 -3.14 -8.53
CA MET A 261 -27.04 -2.46 -7.24
C MET A 261 -28.39 -2.00 -6.68
N ALA A 262 -29.23 -1.38 -7.50
CA ALA A 262 -30.58 -0.94 -7.09
C ALA A 262 -31.43 -2.10 -6.56
N LYS A 263 -31.45 -3.24 -7.28
CA LYS A 263 -32.15 -4.47 -6.85
C LYS A 263 -31.56 -5.08 -5.57
N SER A 264 -30.28 -4.85 -5.29
CA SER A 264 -29.63 -5.33 -4.07
C SER A 264 -29.98 -4.46 -2.87
N ILE A 265 -30.06 -3.14 -3.05
CA ILE A 265 -30.52 -2.18 -2.03
C ILE A 265 -31.97 -2.47 -1.65
N GLU A 266 -32.86 -2.67 -2.62
CA GLU A 266 -34.27 -2.98 -2.36
C GLU A 266 -34.44 -4.28 -1.55
N ARG A 267 -33.67 -5.32 -1.90
CA ARG A 267 -33.65 -6.59 -1.15
C ARG A 267 -33.16 -6.42 0.29
N LEU A 268 -32.16 -5.57 0.52
CA LEU A 268 -31.68 -5.25 1.86
C LEU A 268 -32.74 -4.49 2.68
N GLY A 269 -33.45 -3.54 2.06
CA GLY A 269 -34.55 -2.81 2.71
C GLY A 269 -35.65 -3.76 3.21
N ILE A 270 -36.11 -4.67 2.36
CA ILE A 270 -37.14 -5.68 2.71
C ILE A 270 -36.63 -6.60 3.84
N GLN A 271 -35.34 -6.97 3.82
CA GLN A 271 -34.73 -7.80 4.86
C GLN A 271 -34.74 -7.10 6.23
N VAL A 272 -34.43 -5.80 6.25
CA VAL A 272 -34.39 -4.99 7.47
C VAL A 272 -35.80 -4.84 8.07
N GLU A 273 -36.82 -4.55 7.25
CA GLU A 273 -38.21 -4.46 7.71
C GLU A 273 -38.70 -5.80 8.31
N LYS A 274 -38.38 -6.91 7.64
CA LYS A 274 -38.73 -8.25 8.12
C LYS A 274 -38.05 -8.57 9.46
N GLN A 275 -36.79 -8.18 9.64
CA GLN A 275 -36.09 -8.32 10.93
C GLN A 275 -36.75 -7.45 12.02
N GLN A 276 -37.16 -6.23 11.70
CA GLN A 276 -37.80 -5.33 12.65
C GLN A 276 -39.18 -5.85 13.08
N GLN A 277 -39.96 -6.40 12.15
CA GLN A 277 -41.23 -7.07 12.45
C GLN A 277 -41.03 -8.32 13.33
N GLN A 278 -40.00 -9.13 13.07
CA GLN A 278 -39.67 -10.28 13.92
C GLN A 278 -39.28 -9.86 15.35
N GLN A 279 -38.49 -8.79 15.50
CA GLN A 279 -38.13 -8.27 16.82
C GLN A 279 -39.35 -7.72 17.59
N LEU A 280 -40.28 -7.03 16.90
CA LEU A 280 -41.53 -6.56 17.50
C LEU A 280 -42.40 -7.72 17.97
N LEU A 281 -42.55 -8.76 17.16
CA LEU A 281 -43.29 -9.98 17.53
C LEU A 281 -42.68 -10.66 18.76
N LEU A 282 -41.35 -10.77 18.81
CA LEU A 282 -40.64 -11.37 19.95
C LEU A 282 -40.86 -10.56 21.25
N LYS A 283 -40.80 -9.23 21.18
CA LYS A 283 -41.10 -8.35 22.31
C LYS A 283 -42.54 -8.50 22.81
N TYR A 284 -43.50 -8.64 21.89
CA TYR A 284 -44.92 -8.83 22.23
C TYR A 284 -45.15 -10.17 22.97
N ILE A 285 -44.56 -11.26 22.47
CA ILE A 285 -44.65 -12.59 23.11
C ILE A 285 -44.03 -12.57 24.52
N GLN A 286 -42.84 -11.97 24.67
CA GLN A 286 -42.19 -11.82 25.98
C GLN A 286 -43.01 -10.95 26.95
N GLY A 287 -43.76 -9.97 26.44
CA GLY A 287 -44.65 -9.12 27.24
C GLY A 287 -45.96 -9.78 27.69
N MET A 288 -46.37 -10.88 27.06
CA MET A 288 -47.51 -11.69 27.51
C MET A 288 -47.12 -12.68 28.62
N GLY A 289 -45.91 -13.25 28.57
CA GLY A 289 -45.40 -14.17 29.60
C GLY A 289 -45.09 -13.54 30.96
N ARG A 290 -45.05 -12.20 31.06
CA ARG A 290 -44.84 -11.44 32.31
C ARG A 290 -46.14 -10.97 32.99
N ARG A 291 -47.31 -11.24 32.39
CA ARG A 291 -48.62 -10.77 32.87
C ARG A 291 -49.51 -11.87 33.48
N ASN A 292 -48.97 -13.07 33.69
CA ASN A 292 -49.59 -14.15 34.47
C ASN A 292 -48.78 -14.44 35.72
#